data_AF-A0A1F8ACY2-F1
#
_entry.id   AF-A0A1F8ACY2-F1
#
_cell.length_a   1.000
_cell.length_b   1.000
_cell.length_c   1.000
_cell.angle_alpha   90.00
_cell.angle_beta   90.00
_cell.angle_gamma   90.00
#
_symmetry.space_group_name_H-M   'P 1'
#
loop_
_entity.id
_entity.type
_entity.pdbx_description
1 polymer ?
#
loop_
_entity_poly.entity_id
_entity_poly.type
_entity_poly.pdbx_seq_one_letter_code
_entity_poly.pdbx_strand_id
1 'polypeptide(L)'
;MGRWGWRLFEGDQDMDAACSLAEPLGFQMDDWEHTMSSMVHQTDMLAGAAARAFYRTEEYKQELESAIVPYVRAKLDTDNLGDRLFAAARAQENNPTLPSTKYRTIILGALMMRAGARIKPADLQHLRDLIPQIQCNAQFVLPLVDEGFRSPGRAQFLAALDHYQVGVPRNYQEPSCFQCGQVRDDIGHALVQCARCHVAYYCDKECQRHHWQEHKPSCVSPEQRRTANV
;
A
#
# COMPACT_ATOMS: atom_id res chain seq x y z
N MET A 1 8.20 20.28 0.06
CA MET A 1 7.18 19.47 -0.65
C MET A 1 6.86 18.32 0.28
N GLY A 2 5.69 18.36 0.93
CA GLY A 2 5.30 17.33 1.89
C GLY A 2 5.13 16.00 1.16
N ARG A 3 5.65 14.92 1.74
CA ARG A 3 5.40 13.55 1.25
C ARG A 3 4.03 13.14 1.76
N TRP A 4 3.17 12.73 0.86
CA TRP A 4 1.75 12.51 1.09
C TRP A 4 1.48 11.00 1.28
N GLY A 5 0.33 10.66 1.87
CA GLY A 5 -0.10 9.28 2.08
C GLY A 5 0.24 8.71 3.46
N TRP A 6 -0.76 8.07 4.08
CA TRP A 6 -0.63 7.37 5.37
C TRP A 6 -0.60 5.84 5.19
N ARG A 7 -1.21 5.35 4.12
CA ARG A 7 -1.38 3.93 3.79
C ARG A 7 -0.61 3.56 2.52
N LEU A 8 -0.51 2.26 2.24
CA LEU A 8 0.20 1.77 1.07
C LEU A 8 -0.44 2.30 -0.22
N PHE A 9 0.42 2.68 -1.17
CA PHE A 9 0.06 3.22 -2.48
C PHE A 9 -0.62 4.59 -2.45
N GLU A 10 -0.64 5.26 -1.29
CA GLU A 10 -1.07 6.66 -1.20
C GLU A 10 0.09 7.62 -1.43
N GLY A 11 1.34 7.18 -1.21
CA GLY A 11 2.54 8.00 -1.40
C GLY A 11 3.16 7.91 -2.79
N ASP A 12 3.96 8.93 -3.12
CA ASP A 12 4.85 9.02 -4.28
C ASP A 12 5.86 7.86 -4.32
N GLN A 13 6.55 7.63 -3.21
CA GLN A 13 7.54 6.56 -3.11
C GLN A 13 6.97 5.15 -3.34
N ASP A 14 5.73 4.90 -2.89
CA ASP A 14 5.07 3.60 -3.08
C ASP A 14 4.75 3.35 -4.55
N MET A 15 4.27 4.38 -5.26
CA MET A 15 3.96 4.27 -6.69
C MET A 15 5.23 4.15 -7.52
N ASP A 16 6.29 4.89 -7.19
CA ASP A 16 7.59 4.74 -7.86
C ASP A 16 8.15 3.33 -7.66
N ALA A 17 8.04 2.79 -6.45
CA ALA A 17 8.42 1.42 -6.15
C ALA A 17 7.58 0.41 -6.94
N ALA A 18 6.26 0.61 -7.06
CA ALA A 18 5.36 -0.26 -7.82
C ALA A 18 5.64 -0.23 -9.32
N CYS A 19 5.90 0.94 -9.89
CA CYS A 19 6.19 1.12 -11.31
C CYS A 19 7.55 0.53 -11.72
N SER A 20 8.57 0.71 -10.88
CA SER A 20 9.95 0.29 -11.18
C SER A 20 10.32 -1.05 -10.55
N LEU A 21 9.36 -1.85 -10.08
CA LEU A 21 9.67 -3.00 -9.22
C LEU A 21 10.46 -4.09 -9.94
N ALA A 22 10.07 -4.41 -11.17
CA ALA A 22 10.53 -5.60 -11.91
C ALA A 22 11.94 -5.46 -12.48
N GLU A 23 12.28 -4.29 -13.04
CA GLU A 23 13.52 -4.09 -13.78
C GLU A 23 14.77 -4.30 -12.91
N PRO A 24 14.89 -3.73 -11.69
CA PRO A 24 16.04 -3.98 -10.81
C PRO A 24 16.16 -5.44 -10.36
N LEU A 25 15.05 -6.20 -10.39
CA LEU A 25 15.02 -7.63 -10.09
C LEU A 25 15.45 -8.50 -11.29
N GLY A 26 15.72 -7.89 -12.45
CA GLY A 26 16.13 -8.57 -13.68
C GLY A 26 14.96 -9.09 -14.52
N PHE A 27 13.75 -8.53 -14.34
CA PHE A 27 12.57 -8.92 -15.09
C PHE A 27 12.12 -7.78 -15.99
N GLN A 28 11.95 -8.08 -17.29
CA GLN A 28 11.32 -7.18 -18.25
C GLN A 28 9.85 -7.54 -18.40
N MET A 29 8.98 -6.53 -18.37
CA MET A 29 7.52 -6.69 -18.43
C MET A 29 6.89 -5.70 -19.42
N ASP A 30 7.68 -5.21 -20.38
CA ASP A 30 7.29 -4.14 -21.31
C ASP A 30 6.20 -4.58 -22.31
N ASP A 31 6.01 -5.90 -22.44
CA ASP A 31 5.00 -6.52 -23.29
C ASP A 31 3.64 -6.69 -22.59
N TRP A 32 3.51 -6.29 -21.31
CA TRP A 32 2.27 -6.41 -20.57
C TRP A 32 1.28 -5.30 -20.96
N GLU A 33 0.04 -5.70 -21.24
CA GLU A 33 -1.07 -4.78 -21.47
C GLU A 33 -1.37 -3.95 -20.21
N HIS A 34 -1.33 -4.60 -19.05
CA HIS A 34 -1.46 -3.97 -17.75
C HIS A 34 -0.28 -4.35 -16.87
N THR A 35 0.40 -3.36 -16.30
CA THR A 35 1.54 -3.57 -15.40
C THR A 35 1.06 -3.84 -13.98
N MET A 36 1.97 -4.24 -13.07
CA MET A 36 1.63 -4.37 -11.65
C MET A 36 1.13 -3.05 -11.05
N SER A 37 1.71 -1.92 -11.46
CA SER A 37 1.27 -0.61 -10.97
C SER A 37 -0.10 -0.21 -11.50
N SER A 38 -0.60 -0.77 -12.61
CA SER A 38 -1.97 -0.52 -13.10
C SER A 38 -3.06 -0.94 -12.10
N MET A 39 -2.76 -1.85 -11.15
CA MET A 39 -3.72 -2.30 -10.14
C MET A 39 -3.93 -1.31 -8.98
N VAL A 40 -3.08 -0.29 -8.88
CA VAL A 40 -3.02 0.68 -7.77
C VAL A 40 -2.89 2.09 -8.33
N HIS A 41 -3.24 3.10 -7.54
CA HIS A 41 -3.10 4.50 -7.95
C HIS A 41 -3.02 5.42 -6.74
N GLN A 42 -2.43 6.59 -6.94
CA GLN A 42 -2.58 7.71 -6.01
C GLN A 42 -3.95 8.37 -6.20
N THR A 43 -4.67 8.55 -5.11
CA THR A 43 -5.89 9.39 -5.06
C THR A 43 -5.73 10.60 -4.15
N ASP A 44 -4.50 10.89 -3.77
CA ASP A 44 -4.13 11.88 -2.77
C ASP A 44 -4.10 13.32 -3.33
N MET A 45 -3.50 14.24 -2.56
CA MET A 45 -3.47 15.68 -2.86
C MET A 45 -2.69 16.05 -4.13
N LEU A 46 -1.80 15.19 -4.63
CA LEU A 46 -0.99 15.47 -5.83
C LEU A 46 -1.66 14.99 -7.11
N ALA A 47 -2.54 13.98 -7.03
CA ALA A 47 -3.32 13.57 -8.18
C ALA A 47 -4.17 14.75 -8.70
N GLY A 48 -3.98 15.11 -9.97
CA GLY A 48 -4.74 16.17 -10.63
C GLY A 48 -6.25 15.95 -10.47
N ALA A 49 -7.05 17.02 -10.49
CA ALA A 49 -8.50 16.92 -10.31
C ALA A 49 -9.16 15.95 -11.32
N ALA A 50 -8.66 15.93 -12.55
CA ALA A 50 -9.09 14.99 -13.58
C ALA A 50 -8.77 13.53 -13.23
N ALA A 51 -7.54 13.23 -12.78
CA ALA A 51 -7.15 11.87 -12.38
C ALA A 51 -7.97 11.38 -11.18
N ARG A 52 -8.17 12.23 -10.17
CA ARG A 52 -9.02 11.91 -9.02
C ARG A 52 -10.48 11.68 -9.39
N ALA A 53 -11.01 12.42 -10.36
CA ALA A 53 -12.36 12.21 -10.86
C ALA A 53 -12.46 10.89 -11.62
N PHE A 54 -11.49 10.59 -12.48
CA PHE A 54 -11.40 9.35 -13.24
C PHE A 54 -11.36 8.11 -12.33
N TYR A 55 -10.50 8.10 -11.31
CA TYR A 55 -10.40 6.95 -10.39
C TYR A 55 -11.61 6.76 -9.47
N ARG A 56 -12.57 7.69 -9.48
CA ARG A 56 -13.84 7.58 -8.74
C ARG A 56 -15.00 7.13 -9.64
N THR A 57 -14.79 6.93 -10.93
CA THR A 57 -15.83 6.45 -11.82
C THR A 57 -16.13 4.97 -11.58
N GLU A 58 -17.38 4.58 -11.79
CA GLU A 58 -17.78 3.18 -11.67
C GLU A 58 -17.20 2.37 -12.83
N GLU A 59 -17.03 2.99 -14.00
CA GLU A 59 -16.41 2.37 -15.17
C GLU A 59 -14.97 1.94 -14.89
N TYR A 60 -14.15 2.80 -14.27
CA TYR A 60 -12.78 2.46 -13.89
C TYR A 60 -12.75 1.34 -12.86
N LYS A 61 -13.63 1.42 -11.85
CA LYS A 61 -13.72 0.38 -10.82
C LYS A 61 -14.05 -0.99 -11.44
N GLN A 62 -15.00 -1.04 -12.37
CA GLN A 62 -15.37 -2.26 -13.08
C GLN A 62 -14.23 -2.79 -13.95
N GLU A 63 -13.54 -1.92 -14.70
CA GLU A 63 -12.37 -2.29 -15.51
C GLU A 63 -11.25 -2.88 -14.63
N LEU A 64 -10.98 -2.23 -13.50
CA LEU A 64 -9.97 -2.66 -12.55
C LEU A 64 -10.26 -4.05 -11.97
N GLU A 65 -11.50 -4.27 -11.53
CA GLU A 65 -11.95 -5.53 -10.93
C GLU A 65 -12.06 -6.68 -11.95
N SER A 66 -12.51 -6.39 -13.18
CA SER A 66 -12.85 -7.42 -14.17
C SER A 66 -11.77 -7.70 -15.21
N ALA A 67 -10.88 -6.75 -15.49
CA ALA A 67 -9.85 -6.87 -16.53
C ALA A 67 -8.43 -6.76 -15.96
N ILE A 68 -8.10 -5.64 -15.31
CA ILE A 68 -6.71 -5.31 -14.94
C ILE A 68 -6.18 -6.27 -13.87
N VAL A 69 -6.89 -6.42 -12.73
CA VAL A 69 -6.45 -7.26 -11.62
C VAL A 69 -6.37 -8.75 -12.03
N PRO A 70 -7.39 -9.34 -12.71
CA PRO A 70 -7.29 -10.71 -13.20
C PRO A 70 -6.15 -10.93 -14.21
N TYR A 71 -5.90 -9.98 -15.11
CA TYR A 71 -4.79 -10.04 -16.07
C TYR A 71 -3.44 -10.16 -15.36
N VAL A 72 -3.17 -9.24 -14.43
CA VAL A 72 -1.89 -9.20 -13.70
C VAL A 72 -1.72 -10.44 -12.84
N ARG A 73 -2.78 -10.91 -12.17
CA ARG A 73 -2.76 -12.18 -11.43
C ARG A 73 -2.34 -13.35 -12.31
N ALA A 74 -2.97 -13.51 -13.47
CA ALA A 74 -2.66 -14.61 -14.38
C ALA A 74 -1.19 -14.60 -14.82
N LYS A 75 -0.64 -13.40 -15.10
CA LYS A 75 0.77 -13.24 -15.43
C LYS A 75 1.70 -13.60 -14.27
N LEU A 76 1.38 -13.17 -13.05
CA LEU A 76 2.17 -13.48 -11.85
C LEU A 76 2.16 -14.98 -11.51
N ASP A 77 1.02 -15.66 -11.73
CA ASP A 77 0.88 -17.09 -11.48
C ASP A 77 1.51 -17.95 -12.59
N THR A 78 1.63 -17.42 -13.82
CA THR A 78 2.25 -18.12 -14.97
C THR A 78 3.74 -18.34 -14.75
N ASP A 79 4.23 -19.56 -15.02
CA ASP A 79 5.63 -19.97 -14.84
C ASP A 79 6.22 -19.59 -13.47
N ASN A 80 5.35 -19.57 -12.44
CA ASN A 80 5.66 -19.15 -11.07
C ASN A 80 6.44 -17.82 -11.03
N LEU A 81 6.06 -16.85 -11.88
CA LEU A 81 6.74 -15.55 -11.95
C LEU A 81 6.78 -14.85 -10.59
N GLY A 82 5.67 -14.86 -9.85
CA GLY A 82 5.60 -14.31 -8.49
C GLY A 82 6.66 -14.89 -7.54
N ASP A 83 6.86 -16.21 -7.58
CA ASP A 83 7.89 -16.86 -6.77
C ASP A 83 9.31 -16.42 -7.16
N ARG A 84 9.56 -16.28 -8.47
CA ARG A 84 10.86 -15.83 -8.99
C ARG A 84 11.13 -14.37 -8.61
N LEU A 85 10.10 -13.51 -8.64
CA LEU A 85 10.19 -12.13 -8.17
C LEU A 85 10.52 -12.08 -6.67
N PHE A 86 9.87 -12.90 -5.84
CA PHE A 86 10.20 -12.98 -4.40
C PHE A 86 11.63 -13.44 -4.17
N ALA A 87 12.08 -14.49 -4.87
CA ALA A 87 13.46 -14.97 -4.73
C ALA A 87 14.48 -13.89 -5.10
N ALA A 88 14.25 -13.16 -6.19
CA ALA A 88 15.10 -12.05 -6.61
C ALA A 88 15.07 -10.88 -5.62
N ALA A 89 13.88 -10.49 -5.14
CA ALA A 89 13.72 -9.40 -4.17
C ALA A 89 14.48 -9.72 -2.87
N ARG A 90 14.32 -10.93 -2.35
CA ARG A 90 15.00 -11.40 -1.14
C ARG A 90 16.52 -11.38 -1.27
N ALA A 91 17.05 -11.74 -2.44
CA ALA A 91 18.48 -11.67 -2.70
C ALA A 91 19.04 -10.25 -2.68
N GLN A 92 18.20 -9.21 -2.87
CA GLN A 92 18.59 -7.81 -2.93
C GLN A 92 18.29 -7.01 -1.65
N GLU A 93 17.64 -7.59 -0.63
CA GLU A 93 17.21 -6.90 0.59
C GLU A 93 18.34 -6.24 1.40
N ASN A 94 19.56 -6.73 1.27
CA ASN A 94 20.74 -6.18 1.95
C ASN A 94 21.71 -5.52 0.95
N ASN A 95 21.26 -5.20 -0.26
CA ASN A 95 22.08 -4.55 -1.26
C ASN A 95 22.37 -3.09 -0.84
N PRO A 96 23.64 -2.71 -0.59
CA PRO A 96 23.98 -1.38 -0.11
C PRO A 96 23.84 -0.29 -1.19
N THR A 97 23.69 -0.65 -2.46
CA THR A 97 23.62 0.31 -3.57
C THR A 97 22.19 0.74 -3.93
N LEU A 98 21.19 0.00 -3.44
CA LEU A 98 19.79 0.27 -3.70
C LEU A 98 19.09 0.74 -2.40
N PRO A 99 18.49 1.94 -2.38
CA PRO A 99 17.77 2.40 -1.21
C PRO A 99 16.47 1.62 -1.01
N SER A 100 16.04 1.45 0.25
CA SER A 100 14.72 0.92 0.63
C SER A 100 14.39 -0.46 0.03
N THR A 101 15.38 -1.32 -0.19
CA THR A 101 15.20 -2.65 -0.82
C THR A 101 14.24 -3.55 -0.03
N LYS A 102 14.35 -3.55 1.30
CA LYS A 102 13.41 -4.26 2.18
C LYS A 102 11.97 -3.77 2.00
N TYR A 103 11.79 -2.45 1.95
CA TYR A 103 10.48 -1.87 1.69
C TYR A 103 9.96 -2.19 0.29
N ARG A 104 10.81 -2.26 -0.73
CA ARG A 104 10.42 -2.74 -2.07
C ARG A 104 9.91 -4.19 -2.04
N THR A 105 10.46 -5.06 -1.19
CA THR A 105 9.89 -6.40 -0.98
C THR A 105 8.49 -6.34 -0.34
N ILE A 106 8.23 -5.40 0.58
CA ILE A 106 6.88 -5.14 1.12
C ILE A 106 5.92 -4.71 0.00
N ILE A 107 6.35 -3.80 -0.88
CA ILE A 107 5.55 -3.35 -2.04
C ILE A 107 5.25 -4.52 -3.00
N LEU A 108 6.23 -5.38 -3.29
CA LEU A 108 6.00 -6.61 -4.07
C LEU A 108 4.94 -7.49 -3.40
N GLY A 109 5.06 -7.74 -2.09
CA GLY A 109 4.06 -8.50 -1.34
C GLY A 109 2.67 -7.89 -1.39
N ALA A 110 2.59 -6.56 -1.28
CA ALA A 110 1.33 -5.83 -1.36
C ALA A 110 0.70 -5.94 -2.75
N LEU A 111 1.48 -5.83 -3.82
CA LEU A 111 1.03 -6.02 -5.21
C LEU A 111 0.58 -7.46 -5.49
N MET A 112 1.30 -8.45 -4.97
CA MET A 112 0.92 -9.87 -5.07
C MET A 112 -0.42 -10.13 -4.37
N MET A 113 -0.62 -9.57 -3.16
CA MET A 113 -1.90 -9.64 -2.45
C MET A 113 -3.00 -8.84 -3.17
N ARG A 114 -2.68 -7.70 -3.77
CA ARG A 114 -3.60 -6.91 -4.59
C ARG A 114 -4.12 -7.71 -5.79
N ALA A 115 -3.23 -8.44 -6.47
CA ALA A 115 -3.61 -9.34 -7.55
C ALA A 115 -4.41 -10.56 -7.07
N GLY A 116 -4.29 -10.94 -5.79
CA GLY A 116 -4.72 -12.25 -5.30
C GLY A 116 -3.85 -13.38 -5.88
N ALA A 117 -2.62 -13.08 -6.28
CA ALA A 117 -1.67 -14.06 -6.81
C ALA A 117 -1.25 -15.06 -5.73
N ARG A 118 -0.73 -16.22 -6.15
CA ARG A 118 -0.21 -17.24 -5.23
C ARG A 118 1.06 -16.72 -4.55
N ILE A 119 1.08 -16.77 -3.22
CA ILE A 119 2.25 -16.47 -2.40
C ILE A 119 2.55 -17.70 -1.54
N LYS A 120 3.81 -18.14 -1.52
CA LYS A 120 4.21 -19.29 -0.69
C LYS A 120 4.10 -18.94 0.80
N PRO A 121 3.77 -19.92 1.66
CA PRO A 121 3.77 -19.71 3.12
C PRO A 121 5.12 -19.19 3.65
N ALA A 122 6.24 -19.65 3.08
CA ALA A 122 7.57 -19.18 3.46
C ALA A 122 7.79 -17.69 3.11
N ASP A 123 7.25 -17.22 1.99
CA ASP A 123 7.37 -15.81 1.60
C ASP A 123 6.40 -14.93 2.40
N LEU A 124 5.21 -15.42 2.75
CA LEU A 124 4.32 -14.74 3.70
C LEU A 124 4.96 -14.58 5.08
N GLN A 125 5.66 -15.60 5.57
CA GLN A 125 6.39 -15.51 6.84
C GLN A 125 7.56 -14.55 6.73
N HIS A 126 8.33 -14.63 5.64
CA HIS A 126 9.44 -13.71 5.38
C HIS A 126 8.98 -12.23 5.37
N LEU A 127 7.83 -11.93 4.75
CA LEU A 127 7.23 -10.60 4.78
C LEU A 127 6.93 -10.15 6.21
N ARG A 128 6.41 -11.02 7.08
CA ARG A 128 6.18 -10.71 8.51
C ARG A 128 7.48 -10.42 9.24
N ASP A 129 8.52 -11.20 8.99
CA ASP A 129 9.83 -11.07 9.63
C ASP A 129 10.59 -9.81 9.16
N LEU A 130 10.26 -9.30 7.97
CA LEU A 130 10.87 -8.10 7.38
C LEU A 130 10.32 -6.80 7.98
N ILE A 131 9.02 -6.75 8.30
CA ILE A 131 8.34 -5.56 8.85
C ILE A 131 9.07 -4.92 10.05
N PRO A 132 9.49 -5.65 11.11
CA PRO A 132 10.18 -5.05 12.24
C PRO A 132 11.59 -4.52 11.90
N GLN A 133 12.14 -4.87 10.73
CA GLN A 133 13.46 -4.41 10.28
C GLN A 133 13.40 -3.11 9.47
N ILE A 134 12.20 -2.66 9.11
CA ILE A 134 11.96 -1.45 8.32
C ILE A 134 11.60 -0.32 9.28
N GLN A 135 12.27 0.82 9.14
CA GLN A 135 11.97 1.97 9.97
C GLN A 135 10.57 2.50 9.66
N CYS A 136 9.65 2.36 10.62
CA CYS A 136 8.30 2.90 10.52
C CYS A 136 8.23 4.21 11.29
N ASN A 137 7.77 5.27 10.62
CA ASN A 137 7.61 6.57 11.25
C ASN A 137 6.12 6.89 11.39
N ALA A 138 5.74 7.25 12.62
CA ALA A 138 4.40 7.70 12.99
C ALA A 138 4.02 9.07 12.41
N GLN A 139 5.03 9.85 12.06
CA GLN A 139 4.90 11.20 11.56
C GLN A 139 5.84 11.37 10.37
N PHE A 140 5.62 12.44 9.63
CA PHE A 140 6.57 12.85 8.61
C PHE A 140 7.94 13.15 9.27
N VAL A 141 8.99 12.51 8.77
CA VAL A 141 10.38 12.74 9.19
C VAL A 141 11.18 13.34 8.03
N LEU A 142 12.42 13.74 8.30
CA LEU A 142 13.28 14.31 7.26
C LEU A 142 13.46 13.32 6.09
N PRO A 143 13.37 13.79 4.82
CA PRO A 143 13.46 12.93 3.63
C PRO A 143 14.67 12.00 3.56
N LEU A 144 15.78 12.34 4.24
CA LEU A 144 17.01 11.56 4.24
C LEU A 144 16.90 10.23 5.00
N VAL A 145 15.92 10.11 5.92
CA VAL A 145 15.73 8.94 6.81
C VAL A 145 14.31 8.40 6.70
N ASP A 146 13.64 8.71 5.60
CA ASP A 146 12.24 8.38 5.39
C ASP A 146 12.08 7.31 4.32
N GLU A 147 11.83 6.07 4.76
CA GLU A 147 11.49 4.96 3.84
C GLU A 147 10.06 5.07 3.30
N GLY A 148 9.26 6.05 3.75
CA GLY A 148 7.85 6.21 3.35
C GLY A 148 6.89 5.27 4.09
N PHE A 149 7.39 4.24 4.78
CA PHE A 149 6.55 3.31 5.52
C PHE A 149 5.99 3.92 6.80
N ARG A 150 4.71 4.31 6.78
CA ARG A 150 3.99 4.91 7.91
C ARG A 150 3.31 3.85 8.77
N SER A 151 3.05 4.15 10.05
CA SER A 151 2.36 3.20 10.93
C SER A 151 0.99 2.75 10.41
N PRO A 152 0.13 3.63 9.84
CA PRO A 152 -1.13 3.17 9.25
C PRO A 152 -0.94 2.24 8.04
N GLY A 153 0.05 2.50 7.19
CA GLY A 153 0.44 1.60 6.09
C GLY A 153 1.00 0.27 6.58
N ARG A 154 1.80 0.28 7.65
CA ARG A 154 2.26 -0.95 8.32
C ARG A 154 1.09 -1.77 8.87
N ALA A 155 0.17 -1.12 9.57
CA ALA A 155 -1.02 -1.77 10.09
C ALA A 155 -1.84 -2.39 8.95
N GLN A 156 -2.07 -1.63 7.86
CA GLN A 156 -2.78 -2.10 6.67
C GLN A 156 -2.12 -3.32 6.04
N PHE A 157 -0.78 -3.32 5.94
CA PHE A 157 -0.03 -4.46 5.39
C PHE A 157 -0.11 -5.70 6.27
N LEU A 158 0.00 -5.54 7.60
CA LEU A 158 -0.17 -6.65 8.55
C LEU A 158 -1.58 -7.26 8.45
N ALA A 159 -2.62 -6.42 8.42
CA ALA A 159 -3.99 -6.90 8.21
C ALA A 159 -4.15 -7.62 6.87
N ALA A 160 -3.52 -7.12 5.80
CA ALA A 160 -3.54 -7.80 4.50
C ALA A 160 -2.87 -9.18 4.55
N LEU A 161 -1.76 -9.34 5.28
CA LEU A 161 -1.10 -10.64 5.47
C LEU A 161 -1.94 -11.62 6.29
N ASP A 162 -2.66 -11.14 7.30
CA ASP A 162 -3.49 -11.97 8.18
C ASP A 162 -4.78 -12.42 7.51
N HIS A 163 -5.34 -11.59 6.61
CA HIS A 163 -6.55 -11.89 5.84
C HIS A 163 -6.25 -12.40 4.41
N TYR A 164 -4.98 -12.68 4.08
CA TYR A 164 -4.59 -13.14 2.75
C TYR A 164 -5.26 -14.46 2.39
N GLN A 165 -5.87 -14.50 1.20
CA GLN A 165 -6.43 -15.70 0.61
C GLN A 165 -6.02 -15.80 -0.86
N VAL A 166 -5.55 -16.97 -1.26
CA VAL A 166 -5.14 -17.23 -2.64
C VAL A 166 -6.34 -17.00 -3.55
N GLY A 167 -6.16 -16.13 -4.53
CA GLY A 167 -7.16 -15.82 -5.53
C GLY A 167 -8.23 -14.83 -5.14
N VAL A 168 -8.15 -14.26 -3.94
CA VAL A 168 -8.99 -13.13 -3.51
C VAL A 168 -8.15 -11.86 -3.54
N PRO A 169 -8.41 -10.94 -4.48
CA PRO A 169 -7.72 -9.65 -4.54
C PRO A 169 -7.90 -8.82 -3.26
N ARG A 170 -6.80 -8.30 -2.70
CA ARG A 170 -6.84 -7.33 -1.60
C ARG A 170 -7.14 -5.93 -2.14
N ASN A 171 -8.07 -5.20 -1.52
CA ASN A 171 -8.32 -3.81 -1.87
C ASN A 171 -7.47 -2.85 -1.01
N TYR A 172 -6.56 -2.12 -1.65
CA TYR A 172 -5.76 -1.07 -1.02
C TYR A 172 -6.28 0.35 -1.28
N GLN A 173 -7.29 0.51 -2.15
CA GLN A 173 -7.88 1.81 -2.50
C GLN A 173 -8.95 2.23 -1.48
N GLU A 174 -9.57 1.27 -0.79
CA GLU A 174 -10.53 1.58 0.26
C GLU A 174 -9.85 2.00 1.57
N PRO A 175 -10.51 2.84 2.38
CA PRO A 175 -9.99 3.22 3.68
C PRO A 175 -9.79 2.00 4.59
N SER A 176 -8.58 1.88 5.15
CA SER A 176 -8.31 0.97 6.27
C SER A 176 -8.19 1.71 7.59
N CYS A 177 -8.32 0.96 8.69
CA CYS A 177 -8.17 1.47 10.03
C CYS A 177 -6.71 1.88 10.29
N PHE A 178 -6.50 3.08 10.82
CA PHE A 178 -5.14 3.57 11.12
C PHE A 178 -4.46 2.83 12.27
N GLN A 179 -5.22 2.12 13.11
CA GLN A 179 -4.70 1.34 14.23
C GLN A 179 -4.43 -0.12 13.86
N CYS A 180 -5.43 -0.83 13.34
CA CYS A 180 -5.34 -2.27 13.08
C CYS A 180 -5.21 -2.62 11.60
N GLY A 181 -5.35 -1.66 10.68
CA GLY A 181 -5.18 -1.88 9.25
C GLY A 181 -6.31 -2.61 8.53
N GLN A 182 -7.33 -3.06 9.26
CA GLN A 182 -8.47 -3.75 8.68
C GLN A 182 -9.29 -2.81 7.79
N VAL A 183 -9.82 -3.37 6.70
CA VAL A 183 -10.75 -2.69 5.78
C VAL A 183 -12.19 -3.13 6.06
N ARG A 184 -13.15 -2.50 5.38
CA ARG A 184 -14.58 -2.84 5.50
C ARG A 184 -14.82 -4.34 5.28
N ASP A 185 -14.14 -4.93 4.30
CA ASP A 185 -14.31 -6.34 3.94
C ASP A 185 -13.82 -7.30 5.05
N ASP A 186 -12.90 -6.86 5.92
CA ASP A 186 -12.40 -7.68 7.04
C ASP A 186 -13.37 -7.69 8.23
N ILE A 187 -14.05 -6.56 8.49
CA ILE A 187 -14.88 -6.35 9.68
C ILE A 187 -16.40 -6.41 9.39
N GLY A 188 -16.80 -6.37 8.13
CA GLY A 188 -18.19 -6.45 7.69
C GLY A 188 -19.02 -5.18 7.91
N HIS A 189 -18.40 -4.06 8.29
CA HIS A 189 -19.08 -2.77 8.48
C HIS A 189 -18.19 -1.59 8.08
N ALA A 190 -18.81 -0.42 7.84
CA ALA A 190 -18.09 0.79 7.47
C ALA A 190 -17.19 1.29 8.62
N LEU A 191 -16.03 1.83 8.26
CA LEU A 191 -15.13 2.48 9.20
C LEU A 191 -15.65 3.87 9.61
N VAL A 192 -15.34 4.25 10.84
CA VAL A 192 -15.65 5.56 11.40
C VAL A 192 -14.50 6.52 11.10
N GLN A 193 -14.82 7.64 10.45
CA GLN A 193 -13.86 8.70 10.17
C GLN A 193 -13.67 9.62 11.39
N CYS A 194 -12.44 10.09 11.62
CA CYS A 194 -12.16 11.11 12.63
C CYS A 194 -12.90 12.42 12.31
N ALA A 195 -13.85 12.80 13.18
CA ALA A 195 -14.70 13.98 13.01
C ALA A 195 -13.96 15.32 13.00
N ARG A 196 -12.71 15.37 13.45
CA ARG A 196 -11.91 16.61 13.44
C ARG A 196 -11.14 16.77 12.14
N CYS A 197 -10.37 15.76 11.73
CA CYS A 197 -9.44 15.88 10.62
C CYS A 197 -9.98 15.36 9.29
N HIS A 198 -11.00 14.49 9.31
CA HIS A 198 -11.55 13.81 8.14
C HIS A 198 -10.49 13.06 7.30
N VAL A 199 -9.42 12.57 7.94
CA VAL A 199 -8.34 11.82 7.28
C VAL A 199 -8.21 10.42 7.85
N ALA A 200 -8.10 10.31 9.18
CA ALA A 200 -7.94 9.01 9.82
C ALA A 200 -9.27 8.25 9.90
N TYR A 201 -9.22 6.94 9.66
CA TYR A 201 -10.34 6.02 9.74
C TYR A 201 -10.07 4.96 10.81
N TYR A 202 -11.13 4.49 11.47
CA TYR A 202 -11.06 3.51 12.55
C TYR A 202 -12.20 2.51 12.44
N CYS A 203 -12.00 1.27 12.90
CA CYS A 203 -13.12 0.32 13.04
C CYS A 203 -14.14 0.88 14.03
N ASP A 204 -13.67 1.38 15.18
CA ASP A 204 -14.49 1.89 16.26
C ASP A 204 -13.75 2.94 17.11
N LYS A 205 -14.40 3.37 18.21
CA LYS A 205 -13.84 4.31 19.18
C LYS A 205 -12.64 3.74 19.95
N GLU A 206 -12.52 2.42 20.06
CA GLU A 206 -11.41 1.78 20.75
C GLU A 206 -10.14 1.87 19.91
N CYS A 207 -10.20 1.53 18.62
CA CYS A 207 -9.11 1.73 17.68
C CYS A 207 -8.68 3.20 17.61
N GLN A 208 -9.63 4.13 17.63
CA GLN A 208 -9.33 5.57 17.69
C GLN A 208 -8.57 5.96 18.95
N ARG A 209 -8.96 5.44 20.12
CA ARG A 209 -8.29 5.73 21.40
C ARG A 209 -6.86 5.18 21.44
N HIS A 210 -6.63 3.99 20.93
CA HIS A 210 -5.30 3.38 20.87
C HIS A 210 -4.35 4.18 19.96
N HIS A 211 -4.83 4.62 18.79
CA HIS A 211 -4.03 5.42 17.87
C HIS A 211 -3.88 6.89 18.29
N TRP A 212 -4.61 7.36 19.33
CA TRP A 212 -4.72 8.79 19.63
C TRP A 212 -3.39 9.48 19.93
N GLN A 213 -2.47 8.83 20.65
CA GLN A 213 -1.18 9.43 20.98
C GLN A 213 -0.38 9.78 19.72
N GLU A 214 -0.41 8.90 18.73
CA GLU A 214 0.24 9.08 17.43
C GLU A 214 -0.53 10.05 16.52
N HIS A 215 -1.87 9.97 16.51
CA HIS A 215 -2.72 10.79 15.66
C HIS A 215 -2.79 12.27 16.09
N LYS A 216 -2.80 12.53 17.41
CA LYS A 216 -3.11 13.85 17.97
C LYS A 216 -2.26 14.99 17.35
N PRO A 217 -0.94 14.84 17.12
CA PRO A 217 -0.12 15.89 16.54
C PRO A 217 -0.47 16.22 15.08
N SER A 218 -0.94 15.25 14.29
CA SER A 218 -1.34 15.44 12.89
C SER A 218 -2.85 15.70 12.72
N CYS A 219 -3.61 15.70 13.81
CA CYS A 219 -5.06 15.87 13.81
C CYS A 219 -5.45 17.35 13.62
N VAL A 220 -5.39 17.83 12.37
CA VAL A 220 -5.77 19.19 11.96
C VAL A 220 -7.06 19.20 11.17
N SER A 221 -7.90 20.22 11.37
CA SER A 221 -9.16 20.35 10.62
C SER A 221 -8.92 20.62 9.13
N PRO A 222 -9.87 20.32 8.24
CA PRO A 222 -9.74 20.63 6.82
C PRO A 222 -9.46 22.11 6.52
N GLU A 223 -10.02 23.02 7.32
CA GLU A 223 -9.77 24.47 7.21
C GLU A 223 -8.34 24.84 7.62
N GLN A 224 -7.84 24.25 8.71
CA GLN A 224 -6.47 24.46 9.19
C GLN A 224 -5.45 23.86 8.23
N ARG A 225 -5.75 22.72 7.60
CA ARG A 225 -4.86 22.09 6.60
C ARG A 225 -4.71 22.90 5.32
N ARG A 226 -5.70 23.72 4.96
CA ARG A 226 -5.60 24.61 3.79
C ARG A 226 -4.69 25.81 4.04
N THR A 227 -4.50 26.17 5.31
CA THR A 227 -3.76 27.37 5.74
C THR A 227 -2.38 27.04 6.31
N ALA A 228 -2.21 25.82 6.84
CA ALA A 228 -0.94 25.28 7.29
C ALA A 228 -0.42 24.27 6.26
N ASN A 229 0.86 24.35 5.86
CA ASN A 229 1.53 23.35 5.02
C ASN A 229 1.78 22.03 5.80
N VAL A 230 0.71 21.39 6.28
CA VAL A 230 0.74 20.17 7.10
C VAL A 230 -0.10 19.08 6.44
#